data_AF-A0AAN9FWT0-F1
#
_entry.id   AF-A0AAN9FWT0-F1
#
_cell.length_a   1.000
_cell.length_b   1.000
_cell.length_c   1.000
_cell.angle_alpha   90.00
_cell.angle_beta   90.00
_cell.angle_gamma   90.00
#
_symmetry.space_group_name_H-M   'P 1'
#
loop_
_entity.id
_entity.type
_entity.pdbx_description
1 polymer ?
#
loop_
_entity_poly.entity_id
_entity_poly.type
_entity_poly.pdbx_seq_one_letter_code
_entity_poly.pdbx_strand_id
1 'polypeptide(L)'
;MEKVANFYSFTDNCGVCNGDNSTCQVISDSIVAPQVYGYSDIVVIPEGAARILITQRAYHDQPTDDNYLALVDLESGEYLLNGHWIVSPFQKLVEFGGTLLEYTGSNAGTERINSTKPLQKKLLVQVYC
;
A
#
# COMPACT_ATOMS: atom_id res chain seq x y z
N MET A 1 20.72 43.45 5.30
CA MET A 1 21.14 42.55 4.20
C MET A 1 20.41 41.23 4.42
N GLU A 2 19.34 40.98 3.67
CA GLU A 2 18.67 39.67 3.65
C GLU A 2 19.39 38.77 2.66
N LYS A 3 19.88 37.61 3.13
CA LYS A 3 20.34 36.53 2.26
C LYS A 3 19.18 35.55 2.11
N VAL A 4 18.53 35.57 0.95
CA VAL A 4 17.59 34.52 0.56
C VAL A 4 18.39 33.39 -0.07
N ALA A 5 18.34 32.21 0.52
CA ALA A 5 18.89 30.98 -0.06
C ALA A 5 17.72 30.16 -0.63
N ASN A 6 17.68 30.00 -1.96
CA ASN A 6 16.77 29.06 -2.61
C ASN A 6 17.50 27.73 -2.77
N PHE A 7 17.11 26.72 -1.99
CA PHE A 7 17.61 25.35 -2.14
C PHE A 7 16.55 24.51 -2.85
N TYR A 8 16.93 23.88 -3.95
CA TYR A 8 16.11 22.87 -4.63
C TYR A 8 16.78 21.51 -4.39
N SER A 9 16.12 20.65 -3.61
CA SER A 9 16.55 19.27 -3.38
C SER A 9 15.37 18.37 -3.69
N PHE A 10 15.56 17.45 -4.64
CA PHE A 10 14.56 16.44 -4.99
C PHE A 10 15.02 15.09 -4.46
N THR A 11 14.11 14.31 -3.91
CA THR A 11 14.39 12.92 -3.50
C THR A 11 14.04 12.03 -4.68
N ASP A 12 14.98 11.18 -5.10
CA ASP A 12 14.76 10.24 -6.20
C ASP A 12 13.74 9.14 -5.80
N ASN A 13 13.46 8.21 -6.71
CA ASN A 13 12.49 7.17 -6.45
C ASN A 13 12.92 6.16 -5.38
N CYS A 14 14.22 6.12 -5.08
CA CYS A 14 14.85 5.25 -4.10
C CYS A 14 14.95 5.89 -2.72
N GLY A 15 14.48 7.13 -2.56
CA GLY A 15 14.55 7.84 -1.28
C GLY A 15 15.88 8.56 -1.05
N VAL A 16 16.73 8.70 -2.08
CA VAL A 16 18.04 9.37 -1.98
C VAL A 16 17.91 10.83 -2.40
N CYS A 17 18.31 11.76 -1.53
CA CYS A 17 18.37 13.18 -1.85
C CYS A 17 19.38 13.45 -2.97
N ASN A 18 18.91 14.06 -4.07
CA ASN A 18 19.67 14.25 -5.30
C ASN A 18 20.24 12.95 -5.89
N GLY A 19 19.54 11.82 -5.67
CA GLY A 19 19.87 10.54 -6.27
C GLY A 19 19.52 10.46 -7.75
N ASP A 20 19.95 9.38 -8.39
CA ASP A 20 19.82 9.10 -9.82
C ASP A 20 18.93 7.88 -10.12
N ASN A 21 18.20 7.36 -9.11
CA ASN A 21 17.38 6.14 -9.15
C ASN A 21 18.17 4.83 -9.32
N SER A 22 19.49 4.81 -9.15
CA SER A 22 20.29 3.59 -9.35
C SER A 22 20.33 2.63 -8.16
N THR A 23 19.92 3.06 -6.98
CA THR A 23 20.09 2.32 -5.70
C THR A 23 18.92 1.40 -5.35
N CYS A 24 17.87 1.38 -6.16
CA CYS A 24 16.68 0.55 -5.97
C CYS A 24 16.05 0.16 -7.30
N GLN A 25 15.07 -0.74 -7.26
CA GLN A 25 14.24 -1.08 -8.40
C GLN A 25 12.79 -0.65 -8.14
N VAL A 26 12.19 0.02 -9.12
CA VAL A 26 10.78 0.37 -9.10
C VAL A 26 10.00 -0.76 -9.76
N ILE A 27 9.08 -1.37 -9.00
CA ILE A 27 8.21 -2.44 -9.48
C ILE A 27 6.80 -1.88 -9.62
N SER A 28 6.20 -2.07 -10.79
CA SER A 28 4.81 -1.71 -11.06
C SER A 28 4.16 -2.86 -11.82
N ASP A 29 3.11 -3.41 -11.25
CA ASP A 29 2.41 -4.56 -11.82
C ASP A 29 0.90 -4.45 -11.59
N SER A 30 0.12 -5.19 -12.38
CA SER A 30 -1.33 -5.32 -12.24
C SER A 30 -1.68 -6.80 -12.14
N ILE A 31 -2.10 -7.22 -10.96
CA ILE A 31 -2.43 -8.61 -10.65
C ILE A 31 -3.95 -8.76 -10.68
N VAL A 32 -4.45 -9.75 -11.43
CA VAL A 32 -5.86 -10.14 -11.41
C VAL A 32 -6.04 -11.17 -10.30
N ALA A 33 -6.85 -10.84 -9.31
CA ALA A 33 -7.18 -11.77 -8.24
C ALA A 33 -7.96 -12.99 -8.80
N PRO A 34 -7.71 -14.20 -8.28
CA PRO A 34 -8.53 -15.35 -8.64
C PRO A 34 -9.97 -15.15 -8.12
N GLN A 35 -10.97 -15.60 -8.88
CA GLN A 35 -12.38 -15.58 -8.45
C GLN A 35 -12.64 -16.72 -7.45
N VAL A 36 -12.16 -16.54 -6.23
CA VAL A 36 -12.39 -17.45 -5.11
C VAL A 36 -13.08 -16.68 -4.00
N TYR A 37 -14.15 -17.25 -3.47
CA TYR A 37 -14.88 -16.67 -2.33
C TYR A 37 -13.98 -16.62 -1.09
N GLY A 38 -13.95 -15.47 -0.42
CA GLY A 38 -13.11 -15.22 0.73
C GLY A 38 -11.80 -14.51 0.39
N TYR A 39 -10.76 -14.78 1.18
CA TYR A 39 -9.48 -14.08 1.09
C TYR A 39 -8.55 -14.76 0.10
N SER A 40 -8.10 -14.00 -0.90
CA SER A 40 -7.12 -14.44 -1.88
C SER A 40 -5.78 -13.72 -1.68
N ASP A 41 -4.70 -14.48 -1.54
CA ASP A 41 -3.33 -13.96 -1.48
C ASP A 41 -2.91 -13.37 -2.84
N ILE A 42 -2.55 -12.09 -2.87
CA ILE A 42 -2.18 -11.38 -4.09
C ILE A 42 -0.67 -11.23 -4.22
N VAL A 43 -0.04 -10.64 -3.20
CA VAL A 43 1.39 -10.36 -3.22
C VAL A 43 1.95 -10.20 -1.81
N VAL A 44 3.20 -10.65 -1.63
CA VAL A 44 4.00 -10.33 -0.44
C VAL A 44 4.92 -9.16 -0.78
N ILE A 45 4.76 -8.06 -0.06
CA ILE A 45 5.67 -6.92 -0.13
C ILE A 45 6.81 -7.16 0.87
N PRO A 46 8.07 -7.18 0.41
CA PRO A 46 9.20 -7.49 1.27
C PRO A 46 9.54 -6.35 2.22
N GLU A 47 10.24 -6.70 3.30
CA GLU A 47 10.95 -5.74 4.14
C GLU A 47 11.89 -4.86 3.29
N GLY A 48 12.01 -3.58 3.64
CA GLY A 48 12.80 -2.59 2.91
C GLY A 48 12.08 -1.94 1.73
N ALA A 49 10.95 -2.49 1.26
CA ALA A 49 10.12 -1.83 0.26
C ALA A 49 9.53 -0.53 0.82
N ALA A 50 9.60 0.54 0.03
CA ALA A 50 9.12 1.88 0.40
C ALA A 50 8.30 2.48 -0.76
N ARG A 51 7.64 3.62 -0.50
CA ARG A 51 6.79 4.32 -1.50
C ARG A 51 5.75 3.38 -2.13
N ILE A 52 5.16 2.55 -1.28
CA ILE A 52 4.19 1.51 -1.65
C ILE A 52 2.87 2.19 -2.01
N LEU A 53 2.33 1.81 -3.16
CA LEU A 53 1.00 2.20 -3.61
C LEU A 53 0.27 0.96 -4.12
N ILE A 54 -0.81 0.59 -3.44
CA ILE A 54 -1.69 -0.50 -3.86
C ILE A 54 -3.05 0.12 -4.13
N THR A 55 -3.59 -0.10 -5.32
CA THR A 55 -4.95 0.35 -5.68
C THR A 55 -5.78 -0.83 -6.13
N GLN A 56 -6.92 -1.00 -5.49
CA GLN A 56 -7.98 -1.85 -6.01
C GLN A 56 -8.69 -1.04 -7.11
N ARG A 57 -8.81 -1.63 -8.30
CA ARG A 57 -9.60 -1.06 -9.40
C ARG A 57 -10.83 -1.93 -9.57
N ALA A 58 -11.99 -1.32 -9.44
CA ALA A 58 -13.24 -2.01 -9.63
C ALA A 58 -13.35 -2.62 -11.04
N TYR A 59 -13.92 -3.82 -11.13
CA TYR A 59 -14.20 -4.47 -12.40
C TYR A 59 -15.26 -3.67 -13.19
N HIS A 60 -14.95 -3.31 -14.45
CA HIS A 60 -15.83 -2.54 -15.38
C HIS A 60 -16.31 -1.17 -14.90
N ASP A 61 -15.44 -0.39 -14.22
CA ASP A 61 -15.76 0.97 -13.78
C ASP A 61 -17.01 1.06 -12.88
N GLN A 62 -17.43 -0.05 -12.26
CA GLN A 62 -18.52 -0.04 -11.30
C GLN A 62 -18.03 0.58 -9.99
N PRO A 63 -18.85 1.41 -9.32
CA PRO A 63 -18.43 2.07 -8.08
C PRO A 63 -18.20 1.08 -6.92
N THR A 64 -18.71 -0.14 -7.03
CA THR A 64 -18.57 -1.23 -6.05
C THR A 64 -18.48 -2.55 -6.82
N ASP A 65 -17.41 -3.31 -6.61
CA ASP A 65 -17.24 -4.66 -7.19
C ASP A 65 -17.16 -5.74 -6.11
N ASP A 66 -17.55 -5.40 -4.88
CA ASP A 66 -17.52 -6.23 -3.67
C ASP A 66 -16.15 -6.86 -3.34
N ASN A 67 -15.07 -6.28 -3.89
CA ASN A 67 -13.71 -6.67 -3.59
C ASN A 67 -13.04 -5.65 -2.66
N TYR A 68 -12.44 -6.12 -1.58
CA TYR A 68 -11.82 -5.25 -0.57
C TYR A 68 -10.38 -5.64 -0.27
N LEU A 69 -9.49 -4.65 -0.23
CA LEU A 69 -8.10 -4.85 0.18
C LEU A 69 -8.03 -5.28 1.65
N ALA A 70 -7.24 -6.30 1.93
CA ALA A 70 -6.90 -6.72 3.28
C ALA A 70 -5.39 -6.84 3.45
N LEU A 71 -4.92 -6.61 4.68
CA LEU A 71 -3.51 -6.66 5.02
C LEU A 71 -3.28 -7.64 6.16
N VAL A 72 -2.26 -8.47 6.00
CA VAL A 72 -1.83 -9.46 6.99
C VAL A 72 -0.35 -9.24 7.29
N ASP A 73 -0.01 -9.21 8.58
CA ASP A 73 1.38 -9.35 9.01
C ASP A 73 1.82 -10.78 8.75
N LEU A 74 2.66 -10.98 7.73
CA LEU A 74 3.01 -12.33 7.27
C LEU A 74 3.77 -13.12 8.34
N GLU A 75 4.43 -12.44 9.29
CA GLU A 75 5.19 -13.12 10.34
C GLU A 75 4.32 -13.61 11.49
N SER A 76 3.31 -12.84 11.89
CA SER A 76 2.40 -13.22 12.98
C SER A 76 1.15 -13.96 12.49
N GLY A 77 0.76 -13.76 11.22
CA GLY A 77 -0.51 -14.23 10.66
C GLY A 77 -1.70 -13.35 11.00
N GLU A 78 -1.49 -12.25 11.73
CA GLU A 78 -2.57 -11.38 12.19
C GLU A 78 -3.05 -10.40 11.11
N TYR A 79 -4.36 -10.19 11.06
CA TYR A 79 -4.96 -9.18 10.19
C TYR A 79 -4.73 -7.77 10.74
N LEU A 80 -4.08 -6.94 9.93
CA LEU A 80 -3.84 -5.53 10.19
C LEU A 80 -5.00 -4.64 9.69
N LEU A 81 -5.64 -5.08 8.60
CA LEU A 81 -6.72 -4.36 7.94
C LEU A 81 -7.70 -5.34 7.27
N ASN A 82 -9.00 -5.04 7.38
CA ASN A 82 -10.10 -5.73 6.70
C ASN A 82 -10.08 -7.27 6.83
N GLY A 83 -9.71 -7.77 8.01
CA GLY A 83 -9.75 -9.19 8.37
C GLY A 83 -11.06 -9.62 9.00
N HIS A 84 -11.19 -10.92 9.27
CA HIS A 84 -12.31 -11.51 10.02
C HIS A 84 -13.69 -11.15 9.44
N TRP A 85 -13.80 -11.02 8.11
CA TRP A 85 -15.04 -10.70 7.40
C TRP A 85 -15.60 -9.30 7.72
N ILE A 86 -14.77 -8.41 8.29
CA ILE A 86 -15.16 -7.03 8.63
C ILE A 86 -14.40 -6.07 7.73
N VAL A 87 -15.14 -5.26 6.97
CA VAL A 87 -14.61 -4.25 6.06
C VAL A 87 -14.73 -2.86 6.66
N SER A 88 -13.68 -2.06 6.51
CA SER A 88 -13.62 -0.68 6.99
C SER A 88 -14.04 0.28 5.88
N PRO A 89 -15.17 1.00 6.04
CA PRO A 89 -15.65 1.93 5.01
C PRO A 89 -14.88 3.25 4.97
N PHE A 90 -14.16 3.60 6.04
CA PHE A 90 -13.51 4.89 6.21
C PHE A 90 -11.99 4.78 6.24
N GLN A 91 -11.34 5.92 6.06
CA GLN A 91 -9.89 6.04 6.12
C GLN A 91 -9.34 5.51 7.44
N LYS A 92 -8.23 4.77 7.37
CA LYS A 92 -7.50 4.27 8.53
C LYS A 92 -6.00 4.51 8.38
N LEU A 93 -5.37 4.77 9.52
CA LEU A 93 -3.92 4.72 9.67
C LEU A 93 -3.59 3.42 10.40
N VAL A 94 -2.81 2.56 9.77
CA VAL A 94 -2.43 1.25 10.30
C VAL A 94 -0.94 1.28 10.60
N GLU A 95 -0.58 1.11 11.88
CA GLU A 95 0.81 1.00 12.28
C GLU A 95 1.31 -0.43 12.05
N PHE A 96 2.44 -0.57 11.37
CA PHE A 96 3.03 -1.85 11.03
C PHE A 96 4.56 -1.76 11.06
N GLY A 97 5.19 -2.41 12.04
CA GLY A 97 6.64 -2.42 12.19
C GLY A 97 7.25 -1.00 12.27
N GLY A 98 6.59 -0.06 12.96
CA GLY A 98 7.05 1.34 13.04
C GLY A 98 6.85 2.17 11.76
N THR A 99 6.20 1.60 10.74
CA THR A 99 5.76 2.31 9.53
C THR A 99 4.24 2.53 9.57
N LEU A 100 3.79 3.62 8.98
CA LEU A 100 2.37 3.93 8.85
C LEU A 100 1.88 3.57 7.44
N LEU A 101 0.79 2.81 7.38
CA LEU A 101 0.06 2.52 6.16
C LEU A 101 -1.24 3.32 6.17
N GLU A 102 -1.48 4.08 5.10
CA GLU A 102 -2.68 4.89 4.92
C GLU A 102 -3.65 4.15 4.01
N TYR A 103 -4.80 3.78 4.56
CA TYR A 103 -5.88 3.13 3.83
C TYR A 103 -7.04 4.11 3.64
N THR A 104 -7.61 4.20 2.44
CA THR A 104 -8.64 5.21 2.10
C THR A 104 -10.05 4.86 2.57
N GLY A 105 -10.35 3.59 2.83
CA GLY A 105 -11.73 3.12 3.06
C GLY A 105 -12.36 2.54 1.80
N SER A 106 -13.24 1.56 1.99
CA SER A 106 -13.95 0.89 0.90
C SER A 106 -15.03 1.76 0.24
N ASN A 107 -15.46 2.83 0.91
CA ASN A 107 -16.39 3.81 0.34
C ASN A 107 -15.68 4.92 -0.43
N ALA A 108 -14.34 4.88 -0.51
CA ALA A 108 -13.60 5.82 -1.35
C ALA A 108 -13.84 5.48 -2.83
N GLY A 109 -13.80 6.49 -3.71
CA GLY A 109 -13.91 6.24 -5.16
C GLY A 109 -12.79 5.39 -5.74
N THR A 110 -11.68 5.22 -5.00
CA THR A 110 -10.66 4.21 -5.27
C THR A 110 -10.12 3.73 -3.94
N GLU A 111 -10.29 2.45 -3.65
CA GLU A 111 -9.73 1.82 -2.46
C GLU A 111 -8.22 1.66 -2.63
N ARG A 112 -7.46 2.20 -1.68
CA ARG A 112 -6.01 2.35 -1.82
C ARG A 112 -5.29 2.21 -0.50
N ILE A 113 -4.10 1.63 -0.57
CA ILE A 113 -3.12 1.60 0.51
C ILE A 113 -1.88 2.35 0.04
N ASN A 114 -1.38 3.25 0.89
CA ASN A 114 -0.19 4.04 0.63
C ASN A 114 0.78 3.94 1.81
N SER A 115 2.08 3.88 1.54
CA SER A 115 3.12 4.06 2.55
C SER A 115 4.36 4.73 1.98
N THR A 116 4.92 5.68 2.72
CA THR A 116 6.09 6.44 2.27
C THR A 116 7.41 5.88 2.78
N LYS A 117 7.41 5.29 3.98
CA LYS A 117 8.62 4.78 4.64
C LYS A 117 8.85 3.29 4.31
N PRO A 118 10.11 2.82 4.39
CA PRO A 118 10.42 1.41 4.21
C PRO A 118 9.71 0.52 5.24
N LEU A 119 9.07 -0.55 4.79
CA LEU A 119 8.54 -1.58 5.69
C LEU A 119 9.68 -2.22 6.49
N GLN A 120 9.43 -2.50 7.76
CA GLN A 120 10.37 -3.22 8.63
C GLN A 120 10.06 -4.72 8.74
N LYS A 121 8.99 -5.17 8.09
CA LYS A 121 8.47 -6.54 8.12
C LYS A 121 7.79 -6.86 6.79
N LYS A 122 7.60 -8.15 6.49
CA LYS A 122 6.87 -8.59 5.29
C LYS A 122 5.37 -8.37 5.43
N LEU A 123 4.77 -7.72 4.43
CA LEU A 123 3.33 -7.44 4.39
C LEU A 123 2.68 -8.32 3.32
N LEU A 124 1.69 -9.12 3.71
CA LEU A 124 0.85 -9.84 2.76
C LEU A 124 -0.37 -9.00 2.40
N VAL A 125 -0.58 -8.82 1.10
CA VAL A 125 -1.76 -8.17 0.54
C VAL A 125 -2.73 -9.24 0.07
N GLN A 126 -3.97 -9.13 0.54
CA GLN A 126 -5.08 -9.98 0.13
C GLN A 126 -6.19 -9.14 -0.50
N VAL A 127 -7.05 -9.81 -1.26
CA VAL A 127 -8.37 -9.29 -1.67
C VAL A 127 -9.45 -10.20 -1.09
N TYR A 128 -10.44 -9.59 -0.46
CA TYR A 128 -11.64 -10.26 0.04
C TYR A 128 -12.79 -10.07 -0.95
N CYS A 129 -13.37 -11.17 -1.44
CA CYS A 129 -14.53 -11.26 -2.33
C CYS A 129 -15.68 -12.05 -1.65
#